data_AF-A0A1M3J6U9-F1
#
_entry.id   AF-A0A1M3J6U9-F1
#
_cell.length_a   1.000
_cell.length_b   1.000
_cell.length_c   1.000
_cell.angle_alpha   90.00
_cell.angle_beta   90.00
_cell.angle_gamma   90.00
#
_symmetry.space_group_name_H-M   'P 1'
#
loop_
_entity.id
_entity.type
_entity.pdbx_description
1 polymer ?
#
loop_
_entity_poly.entity_id
_entity_poly.type
_entity_poly.pdbx_seq_one_letter_code
_entity_poly.pdbx_strand_id
1 'polypeptide(L)'
;MTERPKLSIKKPLSLNKQSQLFQALKPLQEQRQKENDIKQKKRKVIKETISWLNEQFPACFNLRNLKPLKLNIDKDLYPFLEKPGSPSKAILRKALTYYTNNLHYLKTLINGTHRYDLKGQKVEEITQEHKAFAQNKLDQILRFMESKKVKNLKPI
;
A
#
# COMPACT_ATOMS: atom_id res chain seq x y z
N MET A 1 -44.05 -38.09 -16.60
CA MET A 1 -42.63 -38.29 -16.98
C MET A 1 -42.18 -37.09 -17.78
N THR A 2 -41.36 -36.21 -17.21
CA THR A 2 -40.80 -35.06 -17.94
C THR A 2 -39.29 -35.24 -17.97
N GLU A 3 -38.81 -35.82 -19.06
CA GLU A 3 -37.39 -35.99 -19.37
C GLU A 3 -36.68 -34.62 -19.33
N ARG A 4 -35.64 -34.50 -18.50
CA ARG A 4 -34.79 -33.30 -18.48
C ARG A 4 -33.93 -33.31 -19.77
N PRO A 5 -33.87 -32.23 -20.56
CA PRO A 5 -33.06 -32.21 -21.76
C PRO A 5 -31.57 -32.31 -21.38
N LYS A 6 -30.90 -33.35 -21.89
CA LYS A 6 -29.46 -33.55 -21.72
C LYS A 6 -28.71 -32.44 -22.47
N LEU A 7 -28.07 -31.53 -21.73
CA LEU A 7 -27.16 -30.53 -22.28
C LEU A 7 -25.95 -31.25 -22.89
N SER A 8 -25.97 -31.43 -24.20
CA SER A 8 -24.82 -31.96 -24.96
C SER A 8 -23.68 -30.94 -24.95
N ILE A 9 -22.53 -31.36 -24.46
CA ILE A 9 -21.30 -30.56 -24.44
C ILE A 9 -20.88 -30.37 -25.90
N LYS A 10 -21.02 -29.14 -26.42
CA LYS A 10 -20.62 -28.79 -27.78
C LYS A 10 -19.14 -29.15 -28.01
N LYS A 11 -18.86 -29.71 -29.19
CA LYS A 11 -17.53 -30.09 -29.72
C LYS A 11 -16.47 -29.03 -29.36
N PRO A 12 -15.26 -29.42 -28.87
CA PRO A 12 -14.26 -28.44 -28.48
C PRO A 12 -13.92 -27.52 -29.64
N LEU A 13 -13.69 -26.25 -29.32
CA LEU A 13 -13.39 -25.18 -30.28
C LEU A 13 -12.28 -25.64 -31.22
N SER A 14 -12.42 -25.48 -32.54
CA SER A 14 -11.40 -25.86 -33.52
C SER A 14 -10.05 -25.24 -33.15
N LEU A 15 -8.95 -26.00 -33.32
CA LEU A 15 -7.59 -25.59 -32.96
C LEU A 15 -7.21 -24.21 -33.55
N ASN A 16 -7.67 -23.91 -34.76
CA ASN A 16 -7.46 -22.62 -35.42
C ASN A 16 -8.23 -21.48 -34.76
N LYS A 17 -9.42 -21.76 -34.25
CA LYS A 17 -10.23 -20.77 -33.52
C LYS A 17 -9.70 -20.56 -32.10
N GLN A 18 -9.11 -21.60 -31.49
CA GLN A 18 -8.37 -21.48 -30.23
C GLN A 18 -7.09 -20.63 -30.39
N SER A 19 -6.31 -20.86 -31.45
CA SER A 19 -5.08 -20.09 -31.70
C SER A 19 -5.35 -18.63 -32.04
N GLN A 20 -6.40 -18.33 -32.81
CA GLN A 20 -6.86 -16.96 -33.08
C GLN A 20 -7.30 -16.24 -31.81
N LEU A 21 -8.05 -16.90 -30.92
CA LEU A 21 -8.46 -16.35 -29.62
C LEU A 21 -7.24 -16.06 -28.73
N PHE A 22 -6.28 -16.97 -28.68
CA PHE A 22 -5.05 -16.78 -27.92
C PHE A 22 -4.24 -15.58 -28.45
N GLN A 23 -4.10 -15.46 -29.77
CA GLN A 23 -3.40 -14.33 -30.40
C GLN A 23 -4.12 -13.00 -30.15
N ALA A 24 -5.46 -12.98 -30.15
CA ALA A 24 -6.26 -11.79 -29.84
C ALA A 24 -6.18 -11.38 -28.35
N LEU A 25 -5.92 -12.32 -27.44
CA LEU A 25 -5.78 -12.07 -26.00
C LEU A 25 -4.38 -11.61 -25.58
N LYS A 26 -3.33 -11.88 -26.38
CA LYS A 26 -1.95 -11.44 -26.12
C LYS A 26 -1.80 -9.95 -25.78
N PRO A 27 -2.35 -8.99 -26.56
CA PRO A 27 -2.17 -7.57 -26.24
C PRO A 27 -2.77 -7.19 -24.87
N LEU A 28 -3.89 -7.79 -24.48
CA LEU A 28 -4.51 -7.56 -23.17
C LEU A 28 -3.66 -8.13 -22.02
N GLN A 29 -3.03 -9.29 -22.25
CA GLN A 29 -2.11 -9.91 -21.28
C GLN A 29 -0.83 -9.08 -21.11
N GLU A 30 -0.26 -8.59 -22.21
CA GLU A 30 0.91 -7.71 -22.20
C GLU A 30 0.62 -6.35 -21.53
N GLN A 31 -0.55 -5.76 -21.78
CA GLN A 31 -0.99 -4.54 -21.10
C GLN A 31 -1.08 -4.77 -19.59
N ARG A 32 -1.72 -5.87 -19.15
CA ARG A 32 -1.82 -6.23 -17.73
C ARG A 32 -0.45 -6.46 -17.09
N GLN A 33 0.49 -7.09 -17.81
CA GLN A 33 1.87 -7.26 -17.34
C GLN A 33 2.58 -5.92 -17.16
N LYS A 34 2.52 -5.04 -18.16
CA LYS A 34 3.10 -3.68 -18.08
C LYS A 34 2.54 -2.88 -16.90
N GLU A 35 1.23 -2.93 -16.67
CA GLU A 35 0.60 -2.27 -15.52
C GLU A 35 1.12 -2.82 -14.17
N ASN A 36 1.26 -4.14 -14.07
CA ASN A 36 1.81 -4.79 -12.88
C ASN A 36 3.27 -4.38 -12.65
N ASP A 37 4.09 -4.33 -13.70
CA ASP A 37 5.49 -3.93 -13.60
C ASP A 37 5.63 -2.47 -13.15
N ILE A 38 4.81 -1.57 -13.71
CA ILE A 38 4.76 -0.16 -13.29
C ILE A 38 4.38 -0.08 -11.80
N LYS A 39 3.40 -0.86 -11.37
CA LYS A 39 2.96 -0.91 -9.96
C LYS A 39 4.05 -1.45 -9.04
N GLN A 40 4.79 -2.47 -9.46
CA GLN A 40 5.92 -3.02 -8.70
C GLN A 40 7.07 -2.02 -8.59
N LYS A 41 7.46 -1.38 -9.71
CA LYS A 41 8.48 -0.31 -9.72
C LYS A 41 8.11 0.83 -8.78
N LYS A 42 6.87 1.32 -8.83
CA LYS A 42 6.36 2.36 -7.90
C LYS A 42 6.47 1.94 -6.44
N ARG A 43 6.14 0.69 -6.10
CA ARG A 43 6.26 0.15 -4.74
C ARG A 43 7.72 0.06 -4.29
N LYS A 44 8.63 -0.34 -5.18
CA LYS A 44 10.06 -0.42 -4.91
C LYS A 44 10.62 0.95 -4.54
N VAL A 45 10.33 1.96 -5.36
CA VAL A 45 10.72 3.37 -5.13
C VAL A 45 10.20 3.92 -3.79
N ILE A 46 8.96 3.59 -3.43
CA ILE A 46 8.39 3.98 -2.13
C ILE A 46 9.18 3.34 -0.97
N LYS A 47 9.51 2.05 -1.08
CA LYS A 47 10.29 1.34 -0.05
C LYS A 47 11.71 1.89 0.07
N GLU A 48 12.37 2.16 -1.04
CA GLU A 48 13.70 2.78 -1.08
C GLU A 48 13.68 4.15 -0.38
N THR A 49 12.65 4.95 -0.63
CA THR A 49 12.46 6.25 0.05
C THR A 49 12.30 6.11 1.57
N ILE A 50 11.60 5.08 2.03
CA ILE A 50 11.44 4.82 3.47
C ILE A 50 12.78 4.36 4.09
N SER A 51 13.58 3.57 3.36
CA SER A 51 14.93 3.20 3.80
C SER A 51 15.80 4.45 3.98
N TRP A 52 15.79 5.33 2.97
CA TRP A 52 16.51 6.60 3.02
C TRP A 52 16.06 7.46 4.21
N LEU A 53 14.76 7.56 4.49
CA LEU A 53 14.26 8.28 5.67
C LEU A 53 14.75 7.68 6.99
N ASN A 54 14.79 6.35 7.09
CA ASN A 54 15.28 5.64 8.28
C ASN A 54 16.80 5.83 8.47
N GLU A 55 17.57 5.87 7.38
CA GLU A 55 19.02 6.11 7.41
C GLU A 55 19.37 7.55 7.79
N GLN A 56 18.65 8.54 7.22
CA GLN A 56 18.92 9.95 7.48
C GLN A 56 18.33 10.44 8.82
N PHE A 57 17.18 9.89 9.23
CA PHE A 57 16.44 10.34 10.42
C PHE A 57 16.03 9.17 11.33
N PRO A 58 16.99 8.37 11.84
CA PRO A 58 16.71 7.15 12.61
C PRO A 58 15.98 7.42 13.94
N ALA A 59 16.09 8.64 14.48
CA ALA A 59 15.44 9.05 15.72
C ALA A 59 13.91 9.12 15.59
N CYS A 60 13.42 9.45 14.38
CA CYS A 60 12.02 9.67 14.07
C CYS A 60 11.45 8.52 13.21
N PHE A 61 12.13 8.19 12.12
CA PHE A 61 11.75 7.11 11.23
C PHE A 61 12.49 5.85 11.61
N ASN A 62 11.81 4.92 12.26
CA ASN A 62 12.38 3.61 12.58
C ASN A 62 11.35 2.51 12.27
N LEU A 63 11.72 1.55 11.42
CA LEU A 63 10.81 0.47 11.01
C LEU A 63 10.46 -0.52 12.14
N ARG A 64 11.31 -0.63 13.16
CA ARG A 64 11.10 -1.50 14.33
C ARG A 64 10.32 -0.80 15.43
N ASN A 65 10.53 0.51 15.59
CA ASN A 65 9.86 1.33 16.59
C ASN A 65 9.21 2.55 15.94
N LEU A 66 8.00 2.36 15.42
CA LEU A 66 7.26 3.42 14.72
C LEU A 66 6.79 4.48 15.72
N LYS A 67 7.24 5.71 15.55
CA LYS A 67 6.82 6.84 16.40
C LYS A 67 5.77 7.70 15.72
N PRO A 68 4.82 8.29 16.47
CA PRO A 68 3.89 9.28 15.93
C PRO A 68 4.65 10.49 15.37
N LEU A 69 4.49 10.77 14.08
CA LEU A 69 5.19 11.87 13.40
C LEU A 69 4.51 13.22 13.71
N LYS A 70 5.32 14.28 13.78
CA LYS A 70 4.86 15.68 13.80
C LYS A 70 3.96 15.98 12.59
N LEU A 71 2.98 16.87 12.78
CA LEU A 71 2.17 17.35 11.67
C LEU A 71 3.03 18.13 10.67
N ASN A 72 2.73 17.98 9.37
CA ASN A 72 3.47 18.63 8.29
C ASN A 72 4.98 18.34 8.27
N ILE A 73 5.40 17.16 8.74
CA ILE A 73 6.82 16.75 8.75
C ILE A 73 7.44 16.70 7.34
N ASP A 74 6.61 16.65 6.30
CA ASP A 74 7.04 16.78 4.91
C ASP A 74 7.69 18.14 4.62
N LYS A 75 7.22 19.22 5.26
CA LYS A 75 7.81 20.56 5.13
C LYS A 75 9.20 20.61 5.74
N ASP A 76 9.36 20.00 6.92
CA ASP A 76 10.64 19.91 7.61
C ASP A 76 11.65 19.06 6.82
N LEU A 77 11.16 18.14 5.98
CA LEU A 77 11.99 17.29 5.10
C LEU A 77 12.40 17.97 3.79
N TYR A 78 11.66 18.97 3.28
CA TYR A 78 11.97 19.58 1.99
C TYR A 78 13.39 20.16 1.85
N PRO A 79 13.96 20.85 2.86
CA PRO A 79 15.33 21.35 2.77
C PRO A 79 16.38 20.22 2.57
N PHE A 80 16.08 19.00 3.03
CA PHE A 80 16.99 17.87 2.89
C PHE A 80 16.91 17.21 1.51
N LEU A 81 15.89 17.52 0.71
CA LEU A 81 15.69 16.94 -0.62
C LEU A 81 16.55 17.58 -1.72
N GLU A 82 17.25 18.67 -1.42
CA GLU A 82 18.14 19.34 -2.36
C GLU A 82 19.50 18.61 -2.50
N LYS A 83 19.76 17.62 -1.64
CA LYS A 83 20.99 16.83 -1.66
C LYS A 83 20.96 15.77 -2.77
N PRO A 84 22.11 15.49 -3.43
CA PRO A 84 22.20 14.41 -4.41
C PRO A 84 21.84 13.06 -3.78
N GLY A 85 20.98 12.28 -4.45
CA GLY A 85 20.48 11.00 -3.94
C GLY A 85 19.17 11.07 -3.13
N SER A 86 18.61 12.26 -2.95
CA SER A 86 17.33 12.44 -2.24
C SER A 86 16.11 12.05 -3.10
N PRO A 87 15.03 11.55 -2.49
CA PRO A 87 13.78 11.26 -3.19
C PRO A 87 13.10 12.54 -3.68
N SER A 88 12.28 12.44 -4.75
CA SER A 88 11.48 13.59 -5.18
C SER A 88 10.35 13.90 -4.18
N LYS A 89 9.91 15.16 -4.12
CA LYS A 89 8.80 15.61 -3.24
C LYS A 89 7.52 14.76 -3.40
N ALA A 90 7.18 14.39 -4.63
CA ALA A 90 6.00 13.59 -4.92
C ALA A 90 6.14 12.13 -4.41
N ILE A 91 7.34 11.56 -4.51
CA ILE A 91 7.64 10.22 -3.99
C ILE A 91 7.65 10.26 -2.46
N LEU A 92 8.25 11.30 -1.86
CA LEU A 92 8.29 11.47 -0.41
C LEU A 92 6.88 11.45 0.20
N ARG A 93 5.95 12.24 -0.35
CA ARG A 93 4.56 12.23 0.13
C ARG A 93 3.91 10.86 0.04
N LYS A 94 4.16 10.11 -1.04
CA LYS A 94 3.66 8.74 -1.19
C LYS A 94 4.27 7.80 -0.15
N ALA A 95 5.55 7.95 0.14
CA ALA A 95 6.25 7.19 1.17
C ALA A 95 5.71 7.49 2.58
N LEU A 96 5.48 8.76 2.92
CA LEU A 96 4.88 9.16 4.19
C LEU A 96 3.44 8.65 4.33
N THR A 97 2.63 8.73 3.27
CA THR A 97 1.27 8.15 3.27
C THR A 97 1.32 6.64 3.47
N TYR A 98 2.27 5.94 2.85
CA TYR A 98 2.44 4.50 3.06
C TYR A 98 2.86 4.18 4.51
N TYR A 99 3.81 4.94 5.06
CA TYR A 99 4.33 4.76 6.41
C TYR A 99 3.25 4.98 7.48
N THR A 100 2.48 6.07 7.36
CA THR A 100 1.44 6.45 8.34
C THR A 100 0.15 5.62 8.24
N ASN A 101 -0.07 4.94 7.11
CA ASN A 101 -1.18 3.99 6.94
C ASN A 101 -0.84 2.56 7.39
N ASN A 102 0.37 2.32 7.91
CA ASN A 102 0.73 1.03 8.46
C ASN A 102 -0.07 0.75 9.74
N LEU A 103 -0.57 -0.48 9.91
CA LEU A 103 -1.26 -0.93 11.12
C LEU A 103 -0.46 -0.65 12.40
N HIS A 104 0.84 -0.90 12.38
CA HIS A 104 1.67 -0.69 13.56
C HIS A 104 1.80 0.80 13.88
N TYR A 105 1.87 1.66 12.87
CA TYR A 105 1.89 3.11 13.05
C TYR A 105 0.59 3.62 13.66
N LEU A 106 -0.56 3.17 13.15
CA LEU A 106 -1.86 3.56 13.69
C LEU A 106 -1.98 3.16 15.17
N LYS A 107 -1.52 1.96 15.53
CA LYS A 107 -1.49 1.50 16.93
C LYS A 107 -0.57 2.37 17.80
N THR A 108 0.60 2.76 17.32
CA THR A 108 1.51 3.63 18.09
C THR A 108 0.96 5.05 18.22
N LEU A 109 0.21 5.54 17.23
CA LEU A 109 -0.50 6.82 17.30
C LEU A 109 -1.64 6.81 18.34
N ILE A 110 -2.40 5.71 18.41
CA ILE A 110 -3.52 5.56 19.37
C ILE A 110 -3.00 5.51 20.81
N ASN A 111 -1.94 4.73 21.05
CA ASN A 111 -1.34 4.58 22.38
C ASN A 111 -0.37 5.72 22.74
N GLY A 112 0.00 6.54 21.76
CA GLY A 112 0.95 7.64 21.94
C GLY A 112 0.37 8.83 22.70
N THR A 113 1.26 9.60 23.32
CA THR A 113 0.89 10.86 23.98
C THR A 113 1.34 12.07 23.16
N HIS A 114 2.53 12.01 22.58
CA HIS A 114 3.13 13.12 21.83
C HIS A 114 3.63 12.67 20.46
N ARG A 115 3.73 13.63 19.54
CA ARG A 115 4.36 13.53 18.23
C ARG A 115 5.81 13.95 18.29
N TYR A 116 6.61 13.34 17.43
CA TYR A 116 8.05 13.50 17.38
C TYR A 116 8.48 14.21 16.09
N ASP A 117 9.44 15.13 16.21
CA ASP A 117 10.09 15.78 15.08
C ASP A 117 11.21 14.92 14.47
N LEU A 118 11.90 15.47 13.46
CA LEU A 118 13.04 14.81 12.79
C LEU A 118 14.22 14.50 13.73
N LYS A 119 14.37 15.25 14.83
CA LYS A 119 15.40 15.05 15.85
C LYS A 119 14.97 14.06 16.93
N GLY A 120 13.73 13.60 16.91
CA GLY A 120 13.15 12.71 17.91
C GLY A 120 12.73 13.42 19.19
N GLN A 121 12.53 14.74 19.16
CA GLN A 121 12.01 15.53 20.27
C GLN A 121 10.48 15.55 20.26
N LYS A 122 9.87 15.62 21.44
CA LYS A 122 8.41 15.77 21.58
C LYS A 122 8.01 17.20 21.24
N VAL A 123 7.09 17.38 20.31
CA VAL A 123 6.70 18.73 19.84
C VAL A 123 5.21 19.00 20.02
N GLU A 124 4.36 18.03 19.73
CA GLU A 124 2.90 18.23 19.75
C GLU A 124 2.22 17.12 20.53
N GLU A 125 1.20 17.46 21.31
CA GLU A 125 0.37 16.47 21.98
C GLU A 125 -0.65 15.85 21.00
N ILE A 126 -0.93 14.56 21.18
CA ILE A 126 -1.92 13.84 20.38
C ILE A 126 -3.28 13.98 21.05
N THR A 127 -4.12 14.84 20.49
CA THR A 127 -5.52 15.01 20.91
C THR A 127 -6.32 13.72 20.77
N GLN A 128 -7.37 13.59 21.58
CA GLN A 128 -8.27 12.44 21.57
C GLN A 128 -8.95 12.24 20.22
N GLU A 129 -9.25 13.32 19.50
CA GLU A 129 -9.81 13.29 18.15
C GLU A 129 -8.88 12.59 17.16
N HIS A 130 -7.58 12.88 17.21
CA HIS A 130 -6.59 12.22 16.36
C HIS A 130 -6.49 10.72 16.66
N LYS A 131 -6.61 10.32 17.94
CA LYS A 131 -6.65 8.91 18.34
C LYS A 131 -7.91 8.22 17.82
N ALA A 132 -9.07 8.85 17.96
CA ALA A 132 -10.34 8.32 17.47
C ALA A 132 -10.31 8.12 15.94
N PHE A 133 -9.76 9.09 15.20
CA PHE A 133 -9.56 8.97 13.75
C PHE A 133 -8.64 7.80 13.39
N ALA A 134 -7.52 7.66 14.11
CA ALA A 134 -6.58 6.56 13.91
C ALA A 134 -7.21 5.19 14.19
N GLN A 135 -8.04 5.09 15.24
CA GLN A 135 -8.78 3.88 15.58
C GLN A 135 -9.78 3.49 14.48
N ASN A 136 -10.59 4.44 14.00
CA ASN A 136 -11.53 4.18 12.90
C ASN A 136 -10.78 3.69 11.65
N LYS A 137 -9.66 4.33 11.32
CA LYS A 137 -8.83 3.92 10.18
C LYS A 137 -8.24 2.52 10.35
N LEU A 138 -7.80 2.18 11.57
CA LEU A 138 -7.30 0.84 11.90
C LEU A 138 -8.40 -0.20 11.66
N ASP A 139 -9.61 0.04 12.16
CA ASP A 139 -10.74 -0.88 12.02
C ASP A 139 -11.14 -1.07 10.55
N GLN A 140 -11.15 0.01 9.75
CA GLN A 140 -11.40 -0.08 8.31
C GLN A 140 -10.39 -0.97 7.59
N ILE A 141 -9.10 -0.84 7.92
CA ILE A 141 -8.04 -1.66 7.32
C ILE A 141 -8.21 -3.12 7.73
N LEU A 142 -8.49 -3.40 9.00
CA LEU A 142 -8.71 -4.77 9.49
C LEU A 142 -9.91 -5.44 8.81
N ARG A 143 -11.06 -4.75 8.72
CA ARG A 143 -12.25 -5.24 8.00
C ARG A 143 -11.95 -5.52 6.52
N PHE A 144 -11.19 -4.64 5.88
CA PHE A 144 -10.78 -4.84 4.48
C PHE A 144 -9.86 -6.06 4.33
N MET A 145 -8.94 -6.29 5.27
CA MET A 145 -8.07 -7.46 5.28
C MET A 145 -8.85 -8.75 5.49
N GLU A 146 -9.83 -8.76 6.40
CA GLU A 146 -10.71 -9.90 6.64
C GLU A 146 -11.54 -10.25 5.39
N SER A 147 -12.19 -9.26 4.77
CA SER A 147 -12.98 -9.49 3.54
C SER A 147 -12.13 -10.05 2.40
N LYS A 148 -10.84 -9.67 2.30
CA LYS A 148 -9.91 -10.24 1.33
C LYS A 148 -9.52 -11.67 1.63
N LYS A 149 -9.29 -12.02 2.91
CA LYS A 149 -9.02 -13.40 3.31
C LYS A 149 -10.19 -14.32 2.94
N VAL A 150 -11.42 -13.90 3.24
CA VAL A 150 -12.63 -14.67 2.92
C VAL A 150 -12.81 -14.89 1.41
N LYS A 151 -12.49 -13.90 0.56
CA LYS A 151 -12.55 -14.05 -0.91
C LYS A 151 -11.53 -15.05 -1.47
N ASN A 152 -10.36 -15.16 -0.85
CA ASN A 152 -9.30 -16.07 -1.28
C ASN A 152 -9.49 -17.50 -0.75
N LEU A 153 -10.37 -17.72 0.23
CA LEU A 153 -10.64 -19.01 0.90
C LEU A 153 -11.87 -19.74 0.34
N LYS A 154 -12.48 -19.29 -0.76
CA LYS A 154 -13.51 -20.05 -1.47
C LYS A 154 -12.89 -20.83 -2.64
N PRO A 155 -12.45 -22.09 -2.46
CA PRO A 155 -12.32 -23.02 -3.57
C PRO A 155 -13.73 -23.47 -4.00
N ILE A 156 -13.87 -23.66 -5.32
CA ILE A 156 -15.07 -24.15 -6.02
C ILE A 156 -15.40 -25.56 -5.55
#